data_AF-A0A8J6NMT0-F1
#
_entry.id   AF-A0A8J6NMT0-F1
#
_cell.length_a   1.000
_cell.length_b   1.000
_cell.length_c   1.000
_cell.angle_alpha   90.00
_cell.angle_beta   90.00
_cell.angle_gamma   90.00
#
_symmetry.space_group_name_H-M   'P 1'
#
loop_
_entity.id
_entity.type
_entity.pdbx_description
1 polymer ?
#
loop_
_entity_poly.entity_id
_entity_poly.type
_entity_poly.pdbx_seq_one_letter_code
_entity_poly.pdbx_strand_id
1 'polypeptide(L)'
;MTRHHNHDHNHNHDHNHDHDVRSTLSFDEKMIKLLKHWIKHNEDHAETYRDWAQKAKQKDRNDTASLLEEAAEMTARISKIFAQAAESVKGT
;
A
#
# COMPACT_ATOMS: atom_id res chain seq x y z
N MET A 1 2.52 47.41 12.08
CA MET A 1 1.58 47.34 10.94
C MET A 1 1.05 45.92 10.86
N THR A 2 -0.17 45.70 11.36
CA THR A 2 -0.82 44.39 11.44
C THR A 2 -1.45 44.09 10.08
N ARG A 3 -0.95 43.06 9.39
CA ARG A 3 -1.53 42.62 8.11
C ARG A 3 -2.49 41.48 8.37
N HIS A 4 -3.75 41.84 8.60
CA HIS A 4 -4.88 40.92 8.42
C HIS A 4 -5.01 40.62 6.93
N HIS A 5 -4.99 39.33 6.57
CA HIS A 5 -5.50 38.87 5.29
C HIS A 5 -6.59 37.86 5.56
N ASN A 6 -7.81 38.37 5.45
CA ASN A 6 -9.04 37.61 5.44
C ASN A 6 -9.24 37.10 4.01
N HIS A 7 -9.14 35.80 3.79
CA HIS A 7 -9.64 35.17 2.57
C HIS A 7 -10.62 34.06 2.95
N ASP A 8 -11.86 34.51 3.07
CA ASP A 8 -13.06 33.70 2.93
C ASP A 8 -13.12 33.19 1.48
N HIS A 9 -12.87 31.90 1.29
CA HIS A 9 -13.23 31.20 0.07
C HIS A 9 -14.20 30.08 0.42
N ASN A 10 -15.46 30.46 0.48
CA ASN A 10 -16.60 29.56 0.42
C ASN A 10 -16.60 28.86 -0.95
N HIS A 11 -16.02 27.66 -1.02
CA HIS A 11 -16.19 26.76 -2.15
C HIS A 11 -17.16 25.65 -1.75
N ASN A 12 -18.44 25.97 -1.90
CA ASN A 12 -19.51 25.00 -1.89
C ASN A 12 -19.46 24.23 -3.21
N HIS A 13 -18.66 23.16 -3.26
CA HIS A 13 -18.72 22.18 -4.33
C HIS A 13 -19.54 20.99 -3.85
N ASP A 14 -20.86 21.14 -3.95
CA ASP A 14 -21.78 20.01 -4.03
C ASP A 14 -21.55 19.33 -5.38
N HIS A 15 -20.57 18.44 -5.40
CA HIS A 15 -20.44 17.44 -6.45
C HIS A 15 -21.04 16.15 -5.93
N ASN A 16 -22.36 16.10 -5.96
CA ASN A 16 -23.12 14.87 -6.03
C ASN A 16 -22.79 14.18 -7.37
N HIS A 17 -21.60 13.61 -7.48
CA HIS A 17 -21.30 12.62 -8.50
C HIS A 17 -21.83 11.29 -8.02
N ASP A 18 -23.13 11.12 -8.23
CA ASP A 18 -23.74 9.82 -8.45
C ASP A 18 -23.11 9.23 -9.71
N HIS A 19 -21.97 8.58 -9.51
CA HIS A 19 -21.43 7.62 -10.45
C HIS A 19 -21.21 6.33 -9.66
N ASP A 20 -22.31 5.77 -9.15
CA ASP A 20 -22.41 4.34 -8.88
C ASP A 20 -22.42 3.58 -10.21
N VAL A 21 -21.30 3.66 -10.94
CA VAL A 21 -20.82 2.49 -11.67
C VAL A 21 -19.97 1.74 -10.65
N ARG A 22 -20.62 1.16 -9.63
CA ARG A 22 -20.06 0.05 -8.88
C ARG A 22 -19.53 -0.91 -9.91
N SER A 23 -18.22 -1.08 -9.94
CA SER A 23 -17.57 -2.13 -10.70
C SER A 23 -18.40 -3.42 -10.54
N THR A 24 -18.97 -3.93 -11.63
CA THR A 24 -19.81 -5.13 -11.68
C THR A 24 -18.99 -6.40 -11.51
N LEU A 25 -17.94 -6.32 -10.69
CA LEU A 25 -17.09 -7.44 -10.35
C LEU A 25 -17.84 -8.33 -9.36
N SER A 26 -17.79 -9.64 -9.61
CA SER A 26 -18.19 -10.66 -8.64
C SER A 26 -17.40 -10.52 -7.34
N PHE A 27 -17.86 -11.20 -6.29
CA PHE A 27 -17.12 -11.24 -5.04
C PHE A 27 -15.69 -11.77 -5.24
N ASP A 28 -15.56 -12.85 -6.01
CA ASP A 28 -14.28 -13.49 -6.32
C ASP A 28 -13.35 -12.58 -7.13
N GLU A 29 -13.88 -11.87 -8.13
CA GLU A 29 -13.11 -10.91 -8.92
C GLU A 29 -12.61 -9.74 -8.07
N LYS A 30 -13.45 -9.24 -7.15
CA LYS A 30 -13.05 -8.21 -6.18
C LYS A 30 -11.95 -8.72 -5.24
N MET A 31 -12.08 -9.95 -4.74
CA MET A 31 -11.10 -10.57 -3.85
C MET A 31 -9.75 -10.76 -4.56
N ILE A 32 -9.73 -11.29 -5.78
CA ILE A 32 -8.51 -11.46 -6.56
C ILE A 32 -7.85 -10.10 -6.83
N LYS A 33 -8.64 -9.07 -7.17
CA LYS A 33 -8.11 -7.72 -7.42
C LYS A 33 -7.47 -7.12 -6.16
N LEU A 34 -8.07 -7.30 -4.99
CA LEU A 34 -7.52 -6.85 -3.71
C LEU A 34 -6.21 -7.58 -3.37
N LEU A 35 -6.18 -8.91 -3.48
CA LEU A 35 -4.98 -9.70 -3.20
C LEU A 35 -3.81 -9.29 -4.10
N LYS A 36 -4.06 -9.10 -5.40
CA LYS A 36 -3.05 -8.58 -6.34
C LYS A 36 -2.55 -7.19 -5.98
N HIS A 37 -3.46 -6.30 -5.55
CA HIS A 37 -3.10 -4.96 -5.11
C HIS A 37 -2.19 -5.00 -3.87
N TRP A 38 -2.52 -5.81 -2.87
CA TRP A 38 -1.69 -5.97 -1.67
C TRP A 38 -0.34 -6.62 -1.95
N ILE A 39 -0.26 -7.60 -2.87
CA ILE A 39 1.03 -8.17 -3.30
C ILE A 39 1.94 -7.08 -3.83
N LYS A 40 1.44 -6.24 -4.75
CA LYS A 40 2.23 -5.13 -5.31
C LYS A 40 2.67 -4.15 -4.23
N HIS A 41 1.78 -3.77 -3.31
CA HIS A 41 2.12 -2.84 -2.24
C HIS A 41 3.18 -3.43 -1.28
N ASN A 42 3.10 -4.72 -0.99
CA ASN A 42 4.10 -5.43 -0.20
C ASN A 42 5.47 -5.50 -0.91
N GLU A 43 5.49 -5.63 -2.23
CA GLU A 43 6.74 -5.56 -3.01
C GLU A 43 7.39 -4.17 -2.86
N ASP A 44 6.61 -3.10 -3.04
CA ASP A 44 7.07 -1.71 -2.86
C ASP A 44 7.61 -1.47 -1.42
N HIS A 45 6.91 -2.00 -0.41
CA HIS A 45 7.36 -1.94 0.98
C HIS A 45 8.65 -2.72 1.22
N ALA A 46 8.74 -3.96 0.73
CA ALA A 46 9.92 -4.79 0.93
C ALA A 46 11.16 -4.20 0.24
N GLU A 47 11.01 -3.60 -0.94
CA GLU A 47 12.09 -2.84 -1.59
C GLU A 47 12.54 -1.65 -0.73
N THR A 48 11.58 -0.83 -0.28
CA THR A 48 11.86 0.31 0.59
C THR A 48 12.58 -0.10 1.88
N TYR A 49 12.19 -1.22 2.49
CA TYR A 49 12.83 -1.72 3.71
C TYR A 49 14.29 -2.13 3.45
N ARG A 50 14.56 -2.81 2.33
CA ARG A 50 15.94 -3.19 1.92
C ARG A 50 16.80 -1.98 1.64
N ASP A 51 16.26 -0.96 0.96
CA ASP A 51 16.97 0.30 0.72
C ASP A 51 17.40 0.97 2.03
N TRP A 52 16.51 0.96 3.02
CA TRP A 52 16.82 1.51 4.34
C TRP A 52 17.74 0.61 5.16
N ALA A 53 17.67 -0.71 5.00
CA ALA A 53 18.63 -1.64 5.59
C ALA A 53 20.05 -1.36 5.09
N GLN A 54 20.21 -1.15 3.78
CA GLN A 54 21.49 -0.77 3.17
C GLN A 54 22.00 0.57 3.72
N LYS A 55 21.13 1.59 3.80
CA LYS A 55 21.48 2.90 4.39
C LYS A 55 21.88 2.78 5.86
N ALA A 56 21.18 1.95 6.65
CA ALA A 56 21.50 1.69 8.05
C ALA A 56 22.87 1.02 8.21
N LYS A 57 23.18 0.05 7.35
CA LYS A 57 24.49 -0.61 7.30
C LYS A 57 25.63 0.35 6.99
N GLN A 58 25.43 1.29 6.07
CA GLN A 58 26.41 2.36 5.76
C GLN A 58 26.64 3.35 6.92
N LYS A 59 25.80 3.29 7.96
CA LYS A 59 25.87 4.14 9.17
C LYS A 59 26.21 3.32 10.42
N ASP A 60 26.78 2.12 10.25
CA ASP A 60 27.15 1.19 11.32
C ASP A 60 25.98 0.80 12.26
N ARG A 61 24.74 0.89 11.77
CA ARG A 61 23.52 0.46 12.48
C ARG A 61 23.14 -0.97 12.07
N ASN A 62 24.03 -1.92 12.31
CA ASN A 62 23.90 -3.30 11.84
C ASN A 62 22.62 -3.99 12.37
N ASP A 63 22.29 -3.83 13.65
CA ASP A 63 21.08 -4.43 14.23
C ASP A 63 19.80 -3.89 13.55
N THR A 64 19.75 -2.58 13.30
CA THR A 64 18.62 -1.96 12.56
C THR A 64 18.55 -2.46 11.13
N ALA A 65 19.70 -2.61 10.46
CA ALA A 65 19.75 -3.17 9.10
C ALA A 65 19.20 -4.60 9.08
N SER A 66 19.60 -5.45 10.04
CA SER A 66 19.11 -6.83 10.15
C SER A 66 17.59 -6.89 10.38
N LEU A 67 17.05 -6.05 11.26
CA LEU A 67 15.60 -6.00 11.51
C LEU A 67 14.80 -5.54 10.29
N LEU A 68 15.35 -4.60 9.50
CA LEU A 68 14.71 -4.14 8.26
C LEU A 68 14.73 -5.21 7.16
N GLU A 69 15.83 -5.96 7.03
CA GLU A 69 15.88 -7.13 6.13
C GLU A 69 14.86 -8.21 6.55
N GLU A 70 14.77 -8.51 7.85
CA GLU A 70 13.78 -9.46 8.38
C GLU A 70 12.35 -9.00 8.06
N ALA A 71 12.05 -7.71 8.24
CA ALA A 71 10.75 -7.14 7.86
C ALA A 71 10.46 -7.26 6.36
N ALA A 72 11.47 -7.07 5.50
CA ALA A 72 11.34 -7.23 4.05
C ALA A 72 11.08 -8.70 3.67
N GLU A 73 11.75 -9.64 4.34
CA GLU A 73 11.51 -11.07 4.14
C GLU A 73 10.12 -11.50 4.59
N MET A 74 9.67 -11.06 5.76
CA MET A 74 8.33 -11.36 6.26
C MET A 74 7.25 -10.80 5.32
N THR A 75 7.44 -9.58 4.83
CA THR A 75 6.53 -8.95 3.86
C THR A 75 6.47 -9.75 2.55
N ALA A 76 7.62 -10.24 2.07
CA ALA A 76 7.65 -11.12 0.90
C ALA A 76 6.95 -12.47 1.15
N ARG A 77 7.03 -13.03 2.36
CA ARG A 77 6.28 -14.24 2.74
C ARG A 77 4.77 -13.98 2.75
N ILE A 78 4.33 -12.83 3.24
CA ILE A 78 2.92 -12.41 3.18
C ILE A 78 2.43 -12.36 1.73
N SER A 79 3.22 -11.80 0.80
CA SER A 79 2.88 -11.80 -0.63
C SER A 79 2.72 -13.20 -1.22
N LYS A 80 3.56 -14.17 -0.81
CA LYS A 80 3.41 -15.58 -1.24
C LYS A 80 2.08 -16.17 -0.74
N ILE A 81 1.69 -15.89 0.50
CA ILE A 81 0.42 -16.35 1.06
C ILE A 81 -0.76 -15.70 0.32
N PHE A 82 -0.68 -14.40 0.00
CA PHE A 82 -1.71 -13.73 -0.80
C PHE A 82 -1.83 -14.29 -2.21
N ALA A 83 -0.71 -14.69 -2.84
CA ALA A 83 -0.74 -15.37 -4.12
C ALA A 83 -1.46 -16.73 -4.02
N GLN A 84 -1.16 -17.52 -3.00
CA GLN A 84 -1.86 -18.79 -2.74
C GLN A 84 -3.36 -18.58 -2.49
N ALA A 85 -3.73 -17.55 -1.74
CA ALA A 85 -5.13 -17.19 -1.54
C ALA A 85 -5.81 -16.83 -2.86
N ALA A 86 -5.15 -16.07 -3.74
CA ALA A 86 -5.70 -15.69 -5.04
C ALA A 86 -5.90 -16.90 -5.96
N GLU A 87 -5.01 -17.89 -5.91
CA GLU A 87 -5.18 -19.15 -6.65
C GLU A 87 -6.33 -19.99 -6.08
N SER A 88 -6.51 -20.01 -4.75
CA SER A 88 -7.62 -20.76 -4.13
C SER A 88 -9.00 -20.26 -4.57
N VAL A 89 -9.15 -18.95 -4.83
CA VAL A 89 -10.40 -18.33 -5.33
C VAL A 89 -10.66 -18.65 -6.82
N LYS A 90 -9.62 -18.95 -7.61
CA LYS A 90 -9.79 -19.36 -9.02
C LYS A 90 -10.10 -20.84 -9.18
N GLY A 91 -9.72 -21.66 -8.19
CA GLY A 91 -9.88 -23.10 -8.19
C GLY A 91 -11.23 -23.61 -7.68
N THR A 92 -12.13 -22.69 -7.31
CA THR A 92 -13.55 -22.93 -6.97
C THR A 92 -14.44 -22.64 -8.15
#